data_AF-A0A851K780-F1
#
_entry.id   AF-A0A851K780-F1
#
_cell.length_a   1.000
_cell.length_b   1.000
_cell.length_c   1.000
_cell.angle_alpha   90.00
_cell.angle_beta   90.00
_cell.angle_gamma   90.00
#
_symmetry.space_group_name_H-M   'P 1'
#
loop_
_entity.id
_entity.type
_entity.pdbx_description
1 polymer ?
#
loop_
_entity_poly.entity_id
_entity_poly.type
_entity_poly.pdbx_seq_one_letter_code
_entity_poly.pdbx_strand_id
1 'polypeptide(L)'
;QPNFGASLHILKVEIGGDAQSTDGTEPSHMHYENDENYFRGYEWWLMKEAKKRNPNIKLIGLPWAFPGWIGKGENWPYDYPDVTAYYIISWILGAKQYHDLDIDYIGIWNERAFSSKYIKLLRYTLDKHGLEQVRIIASDRLWEPISFVMMIDSELHGVVDVIGAHYPGTKTVQNAILTGKKLWSSEDYSTFNNDDGAGCWARILNQNYVNGNMTSTIAWNLVASYYEELPFGRCGLMTAQEPWSGHYKVESPIWITAHTTQFTQPGWSYLQVDGHLEGGGSFVALTDGLGNLTIIIETMSHNHSKCIRPPLPNFNVIPQRATFYLTGSFYMVETLQVWHSRLDFEYGNSSLFQQLHPLQVWKGRFSLDLNVDEVYTLTTLNTGRKCDCPEPPPPQPFPSNYNDDFNIRNPPFSEAPNFADQTGVFEYFVNASDPGDHVFTLRQVVVQRPITWVSDADQTISVIGNFKWVNMTVTCDIYIEKPRDGGVFIAGRVDNGGIYVRHSKGVFFWVFADGTYRVTGDLAGKEILMKGLAGVRDNAWHTLTLNIQGNSASGLLNGYPLWENVTVSKPGNGWAALGTRSFEFAQFDNFHVE
;
A
#
# COMPACT_ATOMS: atom_id res chain seq x y z
N GLN A 1 -8.98 7.39 15.27
CA GLN A 1 -10.04 7.21 16.28
C GLN A 1 -11.39 7.22 15.56
N PRO A 2 -12.41 6.51 16.04
CA PRO A 2 -13.79 6.64 15.57
C PRO A 2 -14.29 8.08 15.74
N ASN A 3 -15.23 8.51 14.88
CA ASN A 3 -15.87 9.84 14.94
C ASN A 3 -14.84 10.99 14.99
N PHE A 4 -13.88 10.98 14.06
CA PHE A 4 -12.80 11.97 14.04
C PHE A 4 -12.41 12.40 12.62
N GLY A 5 -12.01 11.43 11.79
CA GLY A 5 -11.65 11.61 10.38
C GLY A 5 -12.26 10.48 9.56
N ALA A 6 -11.44 9.83 8.72
CA ALA A 6 -11.86 8.71 7.87
C ALA A 6 -12.48 7.53 8.64
N SER A 7 -12.17 7.35 9.93
CA SER A 7 -12.85 6.42 10.84
C SER A 7 -13.06 4.99 10.27
N LEU A 8 -12.04 4.47 9.60
CA LEU A 8 -12.11 3.25 8.79
C LEU A 8 -12.64 2.03 9.57
N HIS A 9 -13.42 1.21 8.88
CA HIS A 9 -13.99 -0.03 9.40
C HIS A 9 -13.13 -1.26 9.14
N ILE A 10 -12.29 -1.21 8.10
CA ILE A 10 -11.46 -2.30 7.62
C ILE A 10 -10.04 -1.76 7.41
N LEU A 11 -9.04 -2.54 7.83
CA LEU A 11 -7.65 -2.40 7.46
C LEU A 11 -7.21 -3.70 6.79
N LYS A 12 -6.79 -3.60 5.53
CA LYS A 12 -6.18 -4.69 4.75
C LYS A 12 -4.69 -4.39 4.64
N VAL A 13 -3.86 -5.36 5.01
CA VAL A 13 -2.38 -5.25 4.97
C VAL A 13 -1.80 -6.30 4.05
N GLU A 14 -0.64 -6.00 3.47
CA GLU A 14 0.18 -7.00 2.79
C GLU A 14 0.74 -8.01 3.79
N ILE A 15 0.78 -9.28 3.37
CA ILE A 15 1.63 -10.29 3.99
C ILE A 15 2.94 -10.26 3.21
N GLY A 16 3.93 -9.54 3.75
CA GLY A 16 5.22 -9.29 3.09
C GLY A 16 5.86 -10.59 2.56
N GLY A 17 6.41 -10.51 1.35
CA GLY A 17 6.89 -11.67 0.60
C GLY A 17 8.32 -11.52 0.07
N ASP A 18 9.09 -10.56 0.59
CA ASP A 18 10.47 -10.24 0.20
C ASP A 18 10.65 -9.72 -1.24
N ALA A 19 9.55 -9.41 -1.92
CA ALA A 19 9.54 -9.02 -3.33
C ALA A 19 8.85 -7.67 -3.53
N GLN A 20 9.15 -7.03 -4.65
CA GLN A 20 8.54 -5.77 -5.06
C GLN A 20 7.02 -5.94 -5.25
N SER A 21 6.22 -5.10 -4.60
CA SER A 21 4.74 -5.20 -4.60
C SER A 21 4.01 -3.93 -5.05
N THR A 22 4.70 -2.83 -5.36
CA THR A 22 4.36 -1.72 -6.30
C THR A 22 5.33 -0.55 -6.14
N ASP A 23 5.57 -0.16 -4.88
CA ASP A 23 6.38 1.01 -4.48
C ASP A 23 7.62 0.63 -3.64
N GLY A 24 7.78 -0.66 -3.37
CA GLY A 24 8.84 -1.21 -2.55
C GLY A 24 8.64 -2.70 -2.29
N THR A 25 9.56 -3.29 -1.55
CA THR A 25 9.46 -4.66 -1.03
C THR A 25 9.01 -4.62 0.43
N GLU A 26 8.15 -5.56 0.84
CA GLU A 26 7.83 -5.75 2.26
C GLU A 26 8.45 -7.04 2.80
N PRO A 27 9.05 -7.01 4.01
CA PRO A 27 9.76 -8.14 4.58
C PRO A 27 8.81 -9.25 5.03
N SER A 28 9.15 -10.48 4.68
CA SER A 28 8.44 -11.68 5.09
C SER A 28 8.72 -12.06 6.54
N HIS A 29 7.74 -12.65 7.22
CA HIS A 29 7.97 -13.31 8.51
C HIS A 29 8.83 -14.57 8.38
N MET A 30 9.10 -15.08 7.17
CA MET A 30 9.97 -16.25 6.92
C MET A 30 10.83 -16.06 5.67
N HIS A 31 11.98 -15.40 5.79
CA HIS A 31 12.92 -15.23 4.66
C HIS A 31 13.43 -16.57 4.11
N TYR A 32 13.57 -17.57 4.98
CA TYR A 32 14.04 -18.92 4.67
C TYR A 32 13.14 -19.98 5.32
N GLU A 33 13.26 -21.24 4.89
CA GLU A 33 12.40 -22.36 5.37
C GLU A 33 12.45 -22.56 6.90
N ASN A 34 13.55 -22.21 7.56
CA ASN A 34 13.74 -22.35 9.01
C ASN A 34 13.84 -21.00 9.74
N ASP A 35 13.37 -19.91 9.13
CA ASP A 35 13.34 -18.56 9.71
C ASP A 35 11.91 -18.18 10.08
N GLU A 36 11.69 -17.70 11.31
CA GLU A 36 10.42 -17.12 11.74
C GLU A 36 10.68 -15.86 12.58
N ASN A 37 10.20 -14.71 12.10
CA ASN A 37 10.26 -13.45 12.81
C ASN A 37 8.99 -12.62 12.57
N TYR A 38 8.19 -12.47 13.62
CA TYR A 38 6.92 -11.75 13.58
C TYR A 38 7.08 -10.27 13.97
N PHE A 39 8.29 -9.71 13.90
CA PHE A 39 8.58 -8.32 14.29
C PHE A 39 9.19 -7.49 13.14
N ARG A 40 9.22 -8.04 11.93
CA ARG A 40 9.68 -7.33 10.72
C ARG A 40 8.62 -6.41 10.15
N GLY A 41 9.08 -5.39 9.44
CA GLY A 41 8.23 -4.42 8.74
C GLY A 41 7.36 -3.59 9.70
N TYR A 42 6.37 -2.92 9.14
CA TYR A 42 5.52 -1.97 9.87
C TYR A 42 4.09 -2.45 10.06
N GLU A 43 3.64 -3.51 9.37
CA GLU A 43 2.22 -3.88 9.36
C GLU A 43 1.70 -4.37 10.70
N TRP A 44 2.53 -5.06 11.48
CA TRP A 44 2.21 -5.41 12.86
C TRP A 44 1.93 -4.19 13.73
N TRP A 45 2.78 -3.16 13.58
CA TRP A 45 2.61 -1.89 14.29
C TRP A 45 1.33 -1.17 13.82
N LEU A 46 1.09 -1.13 12.50
CA LEU A 46 -0.07 -0.44 11.93
C LEU A 46 -1.38 -1.07 12.41
N MET A 47 -1.47 -2.41 12.38
CA MET A 47 -2.63 -3.15 12.89
C MET A 47 -2.86 -2.92 14.38
N LYS A 48 -1.80 -2.90 15.21
CA LYS A 48 -1.90 -2.59 16.65
C LYS A 48 -2.39 -1.16 16.88
N GLU A 49 -1.84 -0.18 16.17
CA GLU A 49 -2.25 1.22 16.32
C GLU A 49 -3.69 1.45 15.83
N ALA A 50 -4.13 0.71 14.81
CA ALA A 50 -5.51 0.70 14.35
C ALA A 50 -6.45 0.09 15.40
N LYS A 51 -6.16 -1.11 15.92
CA LYS A 51 -6.95 -1.78 16.98
C LYS A 51 -7.00 -0.96 18.26
N LYS A 52 -5.90 -0.32 18.66
CA LYS A 52 -5.86 0.59 19.82
C LYS A 52 -6.85 1.76 19.69
N ARG A 53 -7.04 2.26 18.46
CA ARG A 53 -7.98 3.36 18.18
C ARG A 53 -9.40 2.86 17.96
N ASN A 54 -9.57 1.74 17.27
CA ASN A 54 -10.85 1.09 16.98
C ASN A 54 -10.73 -0.42 17.20
N PRO A 55 -11.07 -0.95 18.39
CA PRO A 55 -10.98 -2.39 18.68
C PRO A 55 -11.81 -3.26 17.73
N ASN A 56 -12.87 -2.69 17.14
CA ASN A 56 -13.79 -3.36 16.23
C ASN A 56 -13.35 -3.31 14.75
N ILE A 57 -12.23 -2.66 14.43
CA ILE A 57 -11.71 -2.64 13.05
C ILE A 57 -11.48 -4.06 12.56
N LYS A 58 -11.86 -4.35 11.32
CA LYS A 58 -11.64 -5.65 10.69
C LYS A 58 -10.25 -5.72 10.07
N LEU A 59 -9.52 -6.79 10.34
CA LEU A 59 -8.17 -7.01 9.82
C LEU A 59 -8.19 -8.05 8.70
N ILE A 60 -7.53 -7.73 7.59
CA ILE A 60 -7.39 -8.60 6.42
C ILE A 60 -5.92 -8.74 6.07
N GLY A 61 -5.44 -9.97 5.88
CA GLY A 61 -4.13 -10.24 5.29
C GLY A 61 -4.27 -10.75 3.85
N LEU A 62 -3.38 -10.34 2.96
CA LEU A 62 -3.29 -10.85 1.58
C LEU A 62 -1.82 -10.88 1.15
N PRO A 63 -1.28 -11.99 0.61
CA PRO A 63 0.06 -11.98 0.02
C PRO A 63 0.04 -11.42 -1.41
N TRP A 64 1.02 -10.56 -1.72
CA TRP A 64 1.33 -10.14 -3.10
C TRP A 64 2.41 -11.04 -3.71
N ALA A 65 3.42 -11.39 -2.92
CA ALA A 65 4.53 -12.25 -3.28
C ALA A 65 4.77 -13.31 -2.19
N PHE A 66 5.71 -14.21 -2.44
CA PHE A 66 6.15 -15.21 -1.46
C PHE A 66 7.66 -15.35 -1.47
N PRO A 67 8.31 -15.67 -0.34
CA PRO A 67 9.72 -16.04 -0.31
C PRO A 67 10.04 -17.19 -1.27
N GLY A 68 11.24 -17.18 -1.87
CA GLY A 68 11.59 -18.10 -2.95
C GLY A 68 11.60 -19.59 -2.55
N TRP A 69 11.80 -19.89 -1.27
CA TRP A 69 11.82 -21.26 -0.75
C TRP A 69 10.45 -21.94 -0.80
N ILE A 70 9.35 -21.17 -0.79
CA ILE A 70 7.97 -21.68 -0.89
C ILE A 70 7.76 -22.47 -2.18
N GLY A 71 8.36 -22.02 -3.28
CA GLY A 71 8.22 -22.65 -4.60
C GLY A 71 9.12 -23.87 -4.81
N LYS A 72 10.01 -24.18 -3.85
CA LYS A 72 11.00 -25.27 -3.93
C LYS A 72 11.75 -25.35 -5.27
N GLY A 73 12.14 -24.18 -5.79
CA GLY A 73 12.88 -24.04 -7.05
C GLY A 73 12.04 -23.47 -8.20
N GLU A 74 10.72 -23.41 -8.06
CA GLU A 74 9.81 -22.86 -9.06
C GLU A 74 9.30 -21.47 -8.68
N ASN A 75 8.97 -20.65 -9.69
CA ASN A 75 8.34 -19.33 -9.47
C ASN A 75 6.81 -19.47 -9.33
N TRP A 76 6.35 -20.39 -8.48
CA TRP A 76 4.94 -20.73 -8.33
C TRP A 76 4.60 -21.24 -6.92
N PRO A 77 3.58 -20.68 -6.24
CA PRO A 77 3.29 -21.02 -4.85
C PRO A 77 2.35 -22.23 -4.70
N TYR A 78 1.87 -22.86 -5.77
CA TYR A 78 0.85 -23.92 -5.65
C TYR A 78 1.28 -25.32 -6.05
N ASP A 79 2.56 -25.52 -6.40
CA ASP A 79 3.10 -26.86 -6.63
C ASP A 79 3.19 -27.66 -5.30
N TYR A 80 3.48 -26.94 -4.21
CA TYR A 80 3.50 -27.45 -2.83
C TYR A 80 2.52 -26.66 -1.95
N PRO A 81 1.19 -26.82 -2.16
CA PRO A 81 0.19 -25.95 -1.53
C PRO A 81 0.12 -26.10 0.00
N ASP A 82 0.62 -27.21 0.55
CA ASP A 82 0.78 -27.45 1.98
C ASP A 82 1.88 -26.56 2.59
N VAL A 83 2.97 -26.32 1.86
CA VAL A 83 4.03 -25.39 2.27
C VAL A 83 3.50 -23.96 2.30
N THR A 84 2.77 -23.56 1.27
CA THR A 84 2.15 -22.23 1.19
C THR A 84 1.07 -22.04 2.24
N ALA A 85 0.25 -23.05 2.50
CA ALA A 85 -0.72 -23.00 3.59
C ALA A 85 -0.03 -22.89 4.95
N TYR A 86 1.04 -23.65 5.20
CA TYR A 86 1.84 -23.54 6.42
C TYR A 86 2.38 -22.11 6.62
N TYR A 87 2.94 -21.51 5.57
CA TYR A 87 3.45 -20.14 5.60
C TYR A 87 2.37 -19.13 6.02
N ILE A 88 1.18 -19.20 5.42
CA ILE A 88 0.07 -18.29 5.71
C ILE A 88 -0.50 -18.52 7.12
N ILE A 89 -0.65 -19.76 7.54
CA ILE A 89 -1.12 -20.07 8.90
C ILE A 89 -0.14 -19.57 9.96
N SER A 90 1.17 -19.71 9.71
CA SER A 90 2.21 -19.22 10.61
C SER A 90 2.10 -17.70 10.81
N TRP A 91 1.84 -16.93 9.74
CA TRP A 91 1.58 -15.49 9.84
C TRP A 91 0.37 -15.17 10.74
N ILE A 92 -0.75 -15.87 10.55
CA ILE A 92 -1.99 -15.65 11.32
C ILE A 92 -1.78 -16.00 12.81
N LEU A 93 -1.11 -17.12 13.08
CA LEU A 93 -0.79 -17.54 14.44
C LEU A 93 0.18 -16.55 15.11
N GLY A 94 1.19 -16.07 14.37
CA GLY A 94 2.12 -15.06 14.82
C GLY A 94 1.45 -13.73 15.16
N ALA A 95 0.48 -13.29 14.34
CA ALA A 95 -0.34 -12.10 14.61
C ALA A 95 -1.00 -12.19 16.00
N LYS A 96 -1.59 -13.35 16.33
CA LYS A 96 -2.23 -13.56 17.62
C LYS A 96 -1.22 -13.68 18.76
N GLN A 97 -0.22 -14.54 18.59
CA GLN A 97 0.72 -14.89 19.66
C GLN A 97 1.59 -13.71 20.10
N TYR A 98 2.08 -12.91 19.16
CA TYR A 98 3.07 -11.86 19.44
C TYR A 98 2.46 -10.45 19.52
N HIS A 99 1.27 -10.24 18.97
CA HIS A 99 0.65 -8.91 18.89
C HIS A 99 -0.80 -8.84 19.41
N ASP A 100 -1.37 -9.97 19.85
CA ASP A 100 -2.78 -10.08 20.25
C ASP A 100 -3.76 -9.58 19.16
N LEU A 101 -3.43 -9.87 17.89
CA LEU A 101 -4.25 -9.49 16.75
C LEU A 101 -5.06 -10.68 16.24
N ASP A 102 -6.37 -10.53 16.23
CA ASP A 102 -7.28 -11.46 15.56
C ASP A 102 -7.46 -11.03 14.10
N ILE A 103 -7.00 -11.87 13.16
CA ILE A 103 -7.19 -11.68 11.72
C ILE A 103 -8.60 -12.13 11.35
N ASP A 104 -9.40 -11.25 10.77
CA ASP A 104 -10.80 -11.56 10.43
C ASP A 104 -10.91 -12.27 9.06
N TYR A 105 -10.06 -11.88 8.09
CA TYR A 105 -10.08 -12.44 6.74
C TYR A 105 -8.67 -12.70 6.19
N ILE A 106 -8.56 -13.72 5.35
CA ILE A 106 -7.36 -14.06 4.59
C ILE A 106 -7.67 -14.13 3.09
N GLY A 107 -6.82 -13.49 2.28
CA GLY A 107 -6.86 -13.54 0.82
C GLY A 107 -5.99 -14.66 0.23
N ILE A 108 -5.96 -14.76 -1.10
CA ILE A 108 -5.30 -15.89 -1.81
C ILE A 108 -3.93 -15.50 -2.36
N TRP A 109 -3.90 -14.72 -3.44
CA TRP A 109 -2.67 -14.18 -4.04
C TRP A 109 -3.04 -13.00 -4.94
N ASN A 110 -2.58 -11.81 -4.57
CA ASN A 110 -3.05 -10.55 -5.13
C ASN A 110 -2.94 -10.48 -6.66
N GLU A 111 -4.06 -10.27 -7.35
CA GLU A 111 -4.15 -10.14 -8.81
C GLU A 111 -3.49 -11.29 -9.61
N ARG A 112 -3.33 -12.47 -9.01
CA ARG A 112 -2.74 -13.65 -9.65
C ARG A 112 -3.78 -14.76 -9.78
N ALA A 113 -3.39 -15.84 -10.46
CA ALA A 113 -4.28 -16.99 -10.54
C ALA A 113 -4.43 -17.62 -9.15
N PHE A 114 -5.62 -18.15 -8.86
CA PHE A 114 -5.86 -18.93 -7.66
C PHE A 114 -5.76 -20.44 -7.97
N SER A 115 -5.64 -21.25 -6.92
CA SER A 115 -5.75 -22.71 -7.00
C SER A 115 -6.88 -23.20 -6.11
N SER A 116 -7.93 -23.80 -6.67
CA SER A 116 -9.05 -24.35 -5.86
C SER A 116 -8.57 -25.38 -4.84
N LYS A 117 -7.54 -26.18 -5.20
CA LYS A 117 -6.90 -27.14 -4.29
C LYS A 117 -6.26 -26.41 -3.10
N TYR A 118 -5.54 -25.33 -3.36
CA TYR A 118 -4.94 -24.52 -2.29
C TYR A 118 -6.00 -23.90 -1.38
N ILE A 119 -7.05 -23.29 -1.94
CA ILE A 119 -8.12 -22.64 -1.14
C ILE A 119 -8.79 -23.65 -0.19
N LYS A 120 -9.12 -24.84 -0.69
CA LYS A 120 -9.71 -25.93 0.11
C LYS A 120 -8.74 -26.41 1.20
N LEU A 121 -7.46 -26.55 0.87
CA LEU A 121 -6.42 -26.93 1.82
C LEU A 121 -6.18 -25.85 2.89
N LEU A 122 -6.23 -24.58 2.50
CA LEU A 122 -6.11 -23.45 3.43
C LEU A 122 -7.25 -23.49 4.45
N ARG A 123 -8.50 -23.67 4.01
CA ARG A 123 -9.64 -23.84 4.91
C ARG A 123 -9.44 -25.01 5.87
N TYR A 124 -9.11 -26.19 5.35
CA TYR A 124 -8.84 -27.38 6.17
C TYR A 124 -7.74 -27.11 7.21
N THR A 125 -6.68 -26.40 6.82
CA THR A 125 -5.54 -26.13 7.70
C THR A 125 -5.87 -25.07 8.75
N LEU A 126 -6.66 -24.04 8.41
CA LEU A 126 -7.20 -23.08 9.38
C LEU A 126 -8.02 -23.81 10.46
N ASP A 127 -8.97 -24.66 10.05
CA ASP A 127 -9.85 -25.39 10.98
C ASP A 127 -9.04 -26.32 11.88
N LYS A 128 -8.04 -27.01 11.33
CA LYS A 128 -7.15 -27.89 12.10
C LYS A 128 -6.36 -27.14 13.19
N HIS A 129 -6.12 -25.84 13.03
CA HIS A 129 -5.43 -24.98 14.01
C HIS A 129 -6.40 -24.16 14.88
N GLY A 130 -7.72 -24.45 14.85
CA GLY A 130 -8.71 -23.71 15.65
C GLY A 130 -8.95 -22.28 15.17
N LEU A 131 -8.80 -22.05 13.86
CA LEU A 131 -9.01 -20.76 13.20
C LEU A 131 -10.29 -20.75 12.33
N GLU A 132 -11.33 -21.46 12.77
CA GLU A 132 -12.62 -21.57 12.07
C GLU A 132 -13.30 -20.19 11.86
N GLN A 133 -12.99 -19.22 12.71
CA GLN A 133 -13.50 -17.84 12.63
C GLN A 133 -12.89 -17.01 11.50
N VAL A 134 -11.68 -17.35 11.04
CA VAL A 134 -10.99 -16.61 9.97
C VAL A 134 -11.68 -16.92 8.66
N ARG A 135 -12.12 -15.90 7.92
CA ARG A 135 -12.87 -16.07 6.67
C ARG A 135 -11.97 -15.97 5.43
N ILE A 136 -12.35 -16.64 4.34
CA ILE A 136 -11.59 -16.59 3.08
C ILE A 136 -12.25 -15.62 2.10
N ILE A 137 -11.46 -14.66 1.61
CA ILE A 137 -11.82 -13.79 0.48
C ILE A 137 -11.10 -14.33 -0.76
N ALA A 138 -11.83 -14.52 -1.86
CA ALA A 138 -11.23 -14.94 -3.12
C ALA A 138 -11.77 -14.12 -4.30
N SER A 139 -11.00 -13.83 -5.34
CA SER A 139 -9.58 -14.14 -5.51
C SER A 139 -8.69 -12.89 -5.49
N ASP A 140 -9.22 -11.72 -5.09
CA ASP A 140 -8.54 -10.42 -5.17
C ASP A 140 -8.00 -10.18 -6.60
N ARG A 141 -8.91 -10.37 -7.57
CA ARG A 141 -8.67 -10.22 -9.02
C ARG A 141 -9.96 -9.79 -9.71
N LEU A 142 -10.27 -10.31 -10.89
CA LEU A 142 -11.53 -10.07 -11.58
C LEU A 142 -12.63 -10.96 -10.99
N TRP A 143 -13.90 -10.64 -11.29
CA TRP A 143 -15.05 -11.48 -10.91
C TRP A 143 -14.95 -12.92 -11.40
N GLU A 144 -14.30 -13.12 -12.55
CA GLU A 144 -14.05 -14.43 -13.15
C GLU A 144 -12.55 -14.76 -13.17
N PRO A 145 -12.17 -16.05 -13.02
CA PRO A 145 -13.04 -17.22 -13.07
C PRO A 145 -13.59 -17.71 -11.72
N ILE A 146 -13.33 -17.02 -10.60
CA ILE A 146 -13.71 -17.52 -9.27
C ILE A 146 -15.22 -17.71 -9.12
N SER A 147 -16.03 -16.76 -9.63
CA SER A 147 -17.48 -16.83 -9.55
C SER A 147 -18.03 -18.04 -10.30
N PHE A 148 -17.55 -18.28 -11.53
CA PHE A 148 -17.93 -19.45 -12.31
C PHE A 148 -17.51 -20.76 -11.65
N VAL A 149 -16.27 -20.86 -11.18
CA VAL A 149 -15.75 -22.11 -10.58
C VAL A 149 -16.55 -22.48 -9.32
N MET A 150 -16.94 -21.51 -8.50
CA MET A 150 -17.81 -21.75 -7.34
C MET A 150 -19.21 -22.27 -7.72
N MET A 151 -19.71 -21.98 -8.93
CA MET A 151 -21.00 -22.53 -9.38
C MET A 151 -20.93 -24.03 -9.71
N ILE A 152 -19.75 -24.55 -10.01
CA ILE A 152 -19.55 -25.96 -10.42
C ILE A 152 -18.76 -26.79 -9.41
N ASP A 153 -18.18 -26.15 -8.39
CA ASP A 153 -17.43 -26.78 -7.30
C ASP A 153 -18.06 -26.39 -5.96
N SER A 154 -18.97 -27.23 -5.46
CA SER A 154 -19.72 -26.97 -4.22
C SER A 154 -18.83 -26.94 -2.97
N GLU A 155 -17.71 -27.66 -2.99
CA GLU A 155 -16.74 -27.61 -1.90
C GLU A 155 -16.00 -26.27 -1.92
N LEU A 156 -15.56 -25.79 -3.09
CA LEU A 156 -14.97 -24.46 -3.19
C LEU A 156 -15.97 -23.38 -2.76
N HIS A 157 -17.23 -23.51 -3.19
CA HIS A 157 -18.29 -22.60 -2.74
C HIS A 157 -18.47 -22.61 -1.23
N GLY A 158 -18.42 -23.78 -0.59
CA GLY A 158 -18.54 -23.91 0.86
C GLY A 158 -17.43 -23.20 1.64
N VAL A 159 -16.19 -23.19 1.11
CA VAL A 159 -15.03 -22.66 1.84
C VAL A 159 -14.72 -21.18 1.59
N VAL A 160 -15.26 -20.57 0.53
CA VAL A 160 -15.08 -19.14 0.23
C VAL A 160 -16.22 -18.34 0.84
N ASP A 161 -15.93 -17.33 1.65
CA ASP A 161 -16.93 -16.50 2.34
C ASP A 161 -17.34 -15.26 1.53
N VAL A 162 -16.37 -14.68 0.81
CA VAL A 162 -16.53 -13.41 0.09
C VAL A 162 -15.87 -13.50 -1.28
N ILE A 163 -16.52 -12.96 -2.31
CA ILE A 163 -15.90 -12.72 -3.60
C ILE A 163 -15.34 -11.29 -3.61
N GLY A 164 -14.01 -11.17 -3.56
CA GLY A 164 -13.28 -9.91 -3.66
C GLY A 164 -12.80 -9.66 -5.09
N ALA A 165 -13.27 -8.58 -5.69
CA ALA A 165 -12.86 -8.14 -7.03
C ALA A 165 -12.19 -6.76 -7.00
N HIS A 166 -11.26 -6.54 -7.93
CA HIS A 166 -10.44 -5.34 -8.05
C HIS A 166 -10.96 -4.44 -9.17
N TYR A 167 -11.00 -3.13 -8.91
CA TYR A 167 -11.40 -2.07 -9.86
C TYR A 167 -12.64 -2.43 -10.70
N PRO A 168 -13.77 -2.86 -10.09
CA PRO A 168 -14.93 -3.43 -10.78
C PRO A 168 -15.72 -2.41 -11.62
N GLY A 169 -15.40 -1.11 -11.51
CA GLY A 169 -16.13 -0.06 -12.20
C GLY A 169 -17.60 -0.01 -11.80
N THR A 170 -17.88 -0.23 -10.51
CA THR A 170 -19.22 -0.33 -9.92
C THR A 170 -20.07 -1.53 -10.34
N LYS A 171 -19.60 -2.40 -11.24
CA LYS A 171 -20.41 -3.51 -11.77
C LYS A 171 -19.96 -4.85 -11.25
N THR A 172 -20.90 -5.79 -11.19
CA THR A 172 -20.63 -7.21 -10.96
C THR A 172 -21.08 -8.07 -12.15
N VAL A 173 -20.95 -9.39 -12.05
CA VAL A 173 -21.36 -10.36 -13.09
C VAL A 173 -22.42 -11.32 -12.57
N GLN A 174 -23.20 -11.90 -13.48
CA GLN A 174 -24.32 -12.78 -13.12
C GLN A 174 -23.90 -13.97 -12.25
N ASN A 175 -22.77 -14.62 -12.56
CA ASN A 175 -22.28 -15.75 -11.78
C ASN A 175 -21.99 -15.35 -10.32
N ALA A 176 -21.39 -14.17 -10.11
CA ALA A 176 -21.10 -13.66 -8.76
C ALA A 176 -22.39 -13.49 -7.95
N ILE A 177 -23.44 -12.93 -8.56
CA ILE A 177 -24.77 -12.81 -7.95
C ILE A 177 -25.35 -14.19 -7.61
N LEU A 178 -25.28 -15.13 -8.55
CA LEU A 178 -25.83 -16.48 -8.38
C LEU A 178 -25.14 -17.29 -7.30
N THR A 179 -23.89 -16.96 -6.95
CA THR A 179 -23.21 -17.62 -5.81
C THR A 179 -23.88 -17.31 -4.46
N GLY A 180 -24.61 -16.20 -4.34
CA GLY A 180 -25.17 -15.74 -3.06
C GLY A 180 -24.14 -15.32 -2.01
N LYS A 181 -22.86 -15.18 -2.40
CA LYS A 181 -21.80 -14.71 -1.51
C LYS A 181 -21.84 -13.19 -1.35
N LYS A 182 -21.17 -12.69 -0.31
CA LYS A 182 -20.86 -11.26 -0.22
C LYS A 182 -19.92 -10.89 -1.37
N LEU A 183 -20.21 -9.78 -2.03
CA LEU A 183 -19.40 -9.21 -3.09
C LEU A 183 -18.73 -7.96 -2.57
N TRP A 184 -17.42 -7.84 -2.68
CA TRP A 184 -16.65 -6.67 -2.26
C TRP A 184 -15.81 -6.14 -3.42
N SER A 185 -15.69 -4.81 -3.51
CA SER A 185 -14.58 -4.20 -4.21
C SER A 185 -13.39 -4.25 -3.24
N SER A 186 -12.60 -5.33 -3.30
CA SER A 186 -11.53 -5.61 -2.32
C SER A 186 -10.25 -4.83 -2.58
N GLU A 187 -10.21 -4.11 -3.71
CA GLU A 187 -9.25 -3.06 -4.05
C GLU A 187 -9.88 -2.10 -5.08
N ASP A 188 -9.86 -0.80 -4.77
CA ASP A 188 -10.42 0.26 -5.61
C ASP A 188 -9.66 1.58 -5.37
N TYR A 189 -10.16 2.69 -5.89
CA TYR A 189 -9.56 4.03 -5.77
C TYR A 189 -8.26 4.20 -6.58
N SER A 190 -7.08 3.96 -6.01
CA SER A 190 -5.76 4.08 -6.66
C SER A 190 -5.54 5.40 -7.43
N THR A 191 -6.23 6.46 -7.04
CA THR A 191 -6.28 7.72 -7.78
C THR A 191 -5.65 8.81 -6.94
N PHE A 192 -4.98 9.77 -7.59
CA PHE A 192 -4.32 10.88 -6.91
C PHE A 192 -5.27 11.60 -5.95
N ASN A 193 -4.80 11.94 -4.75
CA ASN A 193 -5.65 12.35 -3.64
C ASN A 193 -6.07 13.83 -3.61
N ASN A 194 -6.26 14.41 -4.79
CA ASN A 194 -6.87 15.73 -4.94
C ASN A 194 -8.42 15.63 -4.95
N ASP A 195 -9.08 16.74 -5.29
CA ASP A 195 -10.54 16.78 -5.36
C ASP A 195 -11.12 15.88 -6.47
N ASP A 196 -10.41 15.65 -7.60
CA ASP A 196 -10.85 14.65 -8.60
C ASP A 196 -10.84 13.22 -8.03
N GLY A 197 -9.79 12.86 -7.28
CA GLY A 197 -9.72 11.59 -6.56
C GLY A 197 -10.81 11.48 -5.50
N ALA A 198 -11.08 12.56 -4.77
CA ALA A 198 -12.17 12.61 -3.80
C ALA A 198 -13.54 12.41 -4.48
N GLY A 199 -13.75 12.99 -5.66
CA GLY A 199 -14.96 12.78 -6.46
C GLY A 199 -15.09 11.35 -6.97
N CYS A 200 -13.99 10.74 -7.44
CA CYS A 200 -13.94 9.32 -7.76
C CYS A 200 -14.38 8.47 -6.56
N TRP A 201 -13.79 8.71 -5.39
CA TRP A 201 -14.06 7.96 -4.17
C TRP A 201 -15.51 8.11 -3.70
N ALA A 202 -16.04 9.34 -3.71
CA ALA A 202 -17.42 9.62 -3.32
C ALA A 202 -18.43 8.85 -4.19
N ARG A 203 -18.21 8.88 -5.51
CA ARG A 203 -19.05 8.21 -6.49
C ARG A 203 -19.05 6.69 -6.27
N ILE A 204 -17.87 6.07 -6.19
CA ILE A 204 -17.79 4.60 -6.13
C ILE A 204 -18.24 4.04 -4.78
N LEU A 205 -18.09 4.77 -3.67
CA LEU A 205 -18.59 4.33 -2.36
C LEU A 205 -20.11 4.06 -2.36
N ASN A 206 -20.89 4.90 -3.04
CA ASN A 206 -22.32 4.66 -3.22
C ASN A 206 -22.57 3.64 -4.33
N GLN A 207 -22.00 3.89 -5.51
CA GLN A 207 -22.40 3.17 -6.72
C GLN A 207 -21.92 1.72 -6.76
N ASN A 208 -20.88 1.36 -6.01
CA ASN A 208 -20.47 -0.05 -5.88
C ASN A 208 -21.61 -0.91 -5.29
N TYR A 209 -22.37 -0.39 -4.33
CA TYR A 209 -23.57 -1.07 -3.84
C TYR A 209 -24.72 -0.99 -4.83
N VAL A 210 -25.06 0.22 -5.30
CA VAL A 210 -26.22 0.46 -6.17
C VAL A 210 -26.16 -0.35 -7.48
N ASN A 211 -24.99 -0.39 -8.13
CA ASN A 211 -24.85 -1.02 -9.44
C ASN A 211 -24.36 -2.47 -9.37
N GLY A 212 -23.65 -2.84 -8.30
CA GLY A 212 -22.86 -4.07 -8.24
C GLY A 212 -23.14 -4.95 -7.03
N ASN A 213 -24.09 -4.57 -6.17
CA ASN A 213 -24.41 -5.25 -4.91
C ASN A 213 -23.19 -5.41 -3.98
N MET A 214 -22.18 -4.57 -4.14
CA MET A 214 -20.96 -4.66 -3.35
C MET A 214 -21.16 -4.05 -1.97
N THR A 215 -20.90 -4.83 -0.93
CA THR A 215 -21.17 -4.44 0.48
C THR A 215 -19.94 -3.96 1.24
N SER A 216 -18.81 -3.84 0.54
CA SER A 216 -17.59 -3.21 1.03
C SER A 216 -16.78 -2.69 -0.16
N THR A 217 -16.04 -1.61 0.05
CA THR A 217 -15.08 -1.05 -0.92
C THR A 217 -13.83 -0.66 -0.14
N ILE A 218 -12.67 -1.17 -0.56
CA ILE A 218 -11.38 -0.98 0.10
C ILE A 218 -10.48 -0.17 -0.84
N ALA A 219 -10.03 1.01 -0.41
CA ALA A 219 -9.15 1.85 -1.20
C ALA A 219 -7.70 1.34 -1.14
N TRP A 220 -7.05 1.18 -2.30
CA TRP A 220 -5.60 1.22 -2.38
C TRP A 220 -5.16 2.67 -2.65
N ASN A 221 -4.37 3.32 -1.81
CA ASN A 221 -3.82 2.87 -0.52
C ASN A 221 -4.29 3.72 0.68
N LEU A 222 -3.94 3.27 1.89
CA LEU A 222 -4.36 3.89 3.15
C LEU A 222 -3.87 5.34 3.29
N VAL A 223 -2.57 5.52 3.08
CA VAL A 223 -1.85 6.80 3.22
C VAL A 223 -0.63 6.76 2.31
N ALA A 224 -0.39 7.85 1.58
CA ALA A 224 0.79 7.99 0.76
C ALA A 224 1.99 8.36 1.64
N SER A 225 2.71 7.34 2.09
CA SER A 225 3.93 7.43 2.92
C SER A 225 5.14 6.77 2.23
N TYR A 226 5.26 7.02 0.93
CA TYR A 226 6.34 6.59 0.05
C TYR A 226 6.78 7.79 -0.79
N TYR A 227 7.97 7.75 -1.38
CA TYR A 227 8.46 8.84 -2.24
C TYR A 227 7.48 9.10 -3.39
N GLU A 228 7.12 10.37 -3.62
CA GLU A 228 6.08 10.74 -4.60
C GLU A 228 6.45 10.37 -6.04
N GLU A 229 7.75 10.31 -6.36
CA GLU A 229 8.22 9.92 -7.69
C GLU A 229 8.26 8.39 -7.92
N LEU A 230 7.93 7.59 -6.92
CA LEU A 230 7.60 6.17 -7.12
C LEU A 230 6.24 6.03 -7.84
N PRO A 231 5.93 4.85 -8.41
CA PRO A 231 4.65 4.63 -9.07
C PRO A 231 3.44 5.09 -8.24
N PHE A 232 2.44 5.68 -8.88
CA PHE A 232 1.21 6.10 -8.18
C PHE A 232 1.45 7.00 -6.95
N GLY A 233 2.43 7.92 -7.03
CA GLY A 233 2.64 8.98 -6.05
C GLY A 233 1.34 9.65 -5.59
N ARG A 234 1.16 9.75 -4.27
CA ARG A 234 -0.02 10.38 -3.64
C ARG A 234 -1.38 9.77 -4.03
N CYS A 235 -1.44 8.46 -4.26
CA CYS A 235 -2.69 7.71 -4.45
C CYS A 235 -3.26 7.11 -3.15
N GLY A 236 -2.95 7.69 -1.99
CA GLY A 236 -3.50 7.29 -0.69
C GLY A 236 -4.63 8.21 -0.20
N LEU A 237 -5.47 7.79 0.75
CA LEU A 237 -6.56 8.64 1.26
C LEU A 237 -6.07 9.98 1.85
N MET A 238 -4.83 10.04 2.32
CA MET A 238 -4.12 11.24 2.73
C MET A 238 -2.61 11.14 2.38
N THR A 239 -1.85 12.23 2.59
CA THR A 239 -0.41 12.28 2.28
C THR A 239 0.42 12.47 3.54
N ALA A 240 1.46 11.65 3.76
CA ALA A 240 2.39 11.75 4.88
C ALA A 240 3.78 11.20 4.47
N GLN A 241 4.39 11.85 3.48
CA GLN A 241 5.61 11.39 2.80
C GLN A 241 6.89 12.13 3.24
N GLU A 242 6.82 12.95 4.30
CA GLU A 242 7.96 13.75 4.79
C GLU A 242 8.22 13.53 6.29
N PRO A 243 8.65 12.33 6.71
CA PRO A 243 8.94 12.06 8.12
C PRO A 243 10.02 12.99 8.71
N TRP A 244 10.96 13.47 7.89
CA TRP A 244 12.02 14.41 8.30
C TRP A 244 11.52 15.82 8.65
N SER A 245 10.38 16.26 8.10
CA SER A 245 9.78 17.57 8.39
C SER A 245 8.61 17.47 9.39
N GLY A 246 7.99 16.29 9.47
CA GLY A 246 6.73 16.08 10.18
C GLY A 246 5.51 16.61 9.40
N HIS A 247 5.68 17.06 8.16
CA HIS A 247 4.60 17.51 7.31
C HIS A 247 3.72 16.35 6.87
N TYR A 248 2.41 16.56 6.91
CA TYR A 248 1.39 15.69 6.33
C TYR A 248 0.25 16.56 5.83
N LYS A 249 -0.62 15.99 4.99
CA LYS A 249 -1.80 16.67 4.48
C LYS A 249 -3.02 15.79 4.62
N VAL A 250 -4.02 16.30 5.33
CA VAL A 250 -5.35 15.67 5.43
C VAL A 250 -6.13 16.02 4.17
N GLU A 251 -6.11 15.11 3.21
CA GLU A 251 -6.68 15.33 1.87
C GLU A 251 -8.20 15.11 1.84
N SER A 252 -8.85 15.61 0.80
CA SER A 252 -10.29 15.52 0.58
C SER A 252 -10.88 14.10 0.71
N PRO A 253 -10.23 13.01 0.24
CA PRO A 253 -10.73 11.64 0.40
C PRO A 253 -10.96 11.21 1.86
N ILE A 254 -10.25 11.77 2.84
CA ILE A 254 -10.50 11.50 4.28
C ILE A 254 -11.93 11.89 4.67
N TRP A 255 -12.36 13.06 4.20
CA TRP A 255 -13.66 13.63 4.53
C TRP A 255 -14.80 12.99 3.73
N ILE A 256 -14.53 12.62 2.47
CA ILE A 256 -15.44 11.77 1.68
C ILE A 256 -15.65 10.42 2.37
N THR A 257 -14.59 9.81 2.89
CA THR A 257 -14.72 8.55 3.65
C THR A 257 -15.60 8.74 4.89
N ALA A 258 -15.43 9.85 5.62
CA ALA A 258 -16.17 10.16 6.84
C ALA A 258 -17.69 10.24 6.64
N HIS A 259 -18.16 10.67 5.45
CA HIS A 259 -19.59 10.70 5.08
C HIS A 259 -20.26 9.33 5.19
N THR A 260 -19.51 8.24 5.03
CA THR A 260 -20.02 6.88 5.22
C THR A 260 -19.64 6.33 6.59
N THR A 261 -18.37 6.38 6.94
CA THR A 261 -17.81 5.59 8.05
C THR A 261 -18.17 6.08 9.44
N GLN A 262 -18.45 7.38 9.61
CA GLN A 262 -18.89 7.92 10.90
C GLN A 262 -20.37 7.61 11.21
N PHE A 263 -21.14 7.20 10.18
CA PHE A 263 -22.60 7.08 10.28
C PHE A 263 -23.13 5.70 9.89
N THR A 264 -22.23 4.74 9.71
CA THR A 264 -22.52 3.34 9.42
C THR A 264 -21.49 2.46 10.15
N GLN A 265 -21.81 1.18 10.35
CA GLN A 265 -20.88 0.19 10.90
C GLN A 265 -21.08 -1.17 10.21
N PRO A 266 -20.05 -2.04 10.16
CA PRO A 266 -20.23 -3.42 9.74
C PRO A 266 -21.33 -4.11 10.55
N GLY A 267 -22.32 -4.70 9.86
CA GLY A 267 -23.52 -5.29 10.45
C GLY A 267 -24.79 -4.49 10.18
N TRP A 268 -24.68 -3.23 9.76
CA TRP A 268 -25.81 -2.46 9.24
C TRP A 268 -26.32 -3.06 7.92
N SER A 269 -27.60 -2.82 7.63
CA SER A 269 -28.25 -3.28 6.41
C SER A 269 -28.60 -2.10 5.51
N TYR A 270 -28.33 -2.26 4.22
CA TYR A 270 -28.83 -1.34 3.20
C TYR A 270 -30.34 -1.52 3.03
N LEU A 271 -31.04 -0.41 2.80
CA LEU A 271 -32.44 -0.41 2.39
C LEU A 271 -32.54 -0.60 0.87
N GLN A 272 -33.61 -1.27 0.44
CA GLN A 272 -33.91 -1.45 -0.97
C GLN A 272 -34.50 -0.16 -1.54
N VAL A 273 -33.73 0.52 -2.39
CA VAL A 273 -34.07 1.78 -3.06
C VAL A 273 -33.56 1.73 -4.51
N ASP A 274 -34.08 2.59 -5.40
CA ASP A 274 -33.60 2.71 -6.79
C ASP A 274 -32.10 3.07 -6.84
N GLY A 275 -31.70 4.02 -5.98
CA GLY A 275 -30.30 4.35 -5.74
C GLY A 275 -29.71 5.39 -6.70
N HIS A 276 -30.34 5.70 -7.83
CA HIS A 276 -29.94 6.79 -8.73
C HIS A 276 -30.87 8.00 -8.62
N LEU A 277 -30.32 9.19 -8.89
CA LEU A 277 -31.07 10.45 -8.96
C LEU A 277 -31.43 10.80 -10.41
N GLU A 278 -32.58 11.44 -10.63
CA GLU A 278 -33.08 11.79 -11.97
C GLU A 278 -32.12 12.72 -12.74
N GLY A 279 -31.56 13.73 -12.06
CA GLY A 279 -30.59 14.67 -12.63
C GLY A 279 -29.15 14.20 -12.61
N GLY A 280 -28.89 12.91 -12.35
CA GLY A 280 -27.55 12.34 -12.18
C GLY A 280 -27.06 12.36 -10.72
N GLY A 281 -26.17 11.43 -10.37
CA GLY A 281 -25.78 11.14 -8.99
C GLY A 281 -26.54 9.95 -8.40
N SER A 282 -26.21 9.59 -7.16
CA SER A 282 -26.76 8.41 -6.49
C SER A 282 -27.01 8.65 -5.00
N PHE A 283 -27.82 7.78 -4.40
CA PHE A 283 -28.01 7.75 -2.96
C PHE A 283 -28.11 6.31 -2.44
N VAL A 284 -27.67 6.12 -1.21
CA VAL A 284 -27.87 4.88 -0.45
C VAL A 284 -28.48 5.20 0.90
N ALA A 285 -29.22 4.25 1.47
CA ALA A 285 -29.76 4.36 2.81
C ALA A 285 -29.50 3.09 3.61
N LEU A 286 -29.09 3.24 4.88
CA LEU A 286 -28.74 2.14 5.76
C LEU A 286 -29.42 2.29 7.13
N THR A 287 -29.64 1.16 7.79
CA THR A 287 -30.15 1.08 9.16
C THR A 287 -29.42 0.02 9.98
N ASP A 288 -29.33 0.24 11.29
CA ASP A 288 -28.87 -0.74 12.27
C ASP A 288 -29.97 -1.71 12.72
N GLY A 289 -31.23 -1.50 12.32
CA GLY A 289 -32.38 -2.25 12.82
C GLY A 289 -32.83 -1.87 14.23
N LEU A 290 -32.22 -0.84 14.83
CA LEU A 290 -32.56 -0.30 16.15
C LEU A 290 -33.22 1.08 16.06
N GLY A 291 -33.60 1.50 14.85
CA GLY A 291 -34.29 2.75 14.57
C GLY A 291 -33.39 3.84 14.00
N ASN A 292 -32.08 3.63 13.90
CA ASN A 292 -31.21 4.60 13.23
C ASN A 292 -31.32 4.51 11.71
N LEU A 293 -31.22 5.67 11.08
CA LEU A 293 -31.25 5.82 9.64
C LEU A 293 -30.09 6.71 9.21
N THR A 294 -29.36 6.29 8.18
CA THR A 294 -28.34 7.10 7.50
C THR A 294 -28.60 7.06 6.01
N ILE A 295 -28.71 8.22 5.36
CA ILE A 295 -28.85 8.40 3.91
C ILE A 295 -27.61 9.15 3.43
N ILE A 296 -26.93 8.61 2.43
CA ILE A 296 -25.71 9.20 1.84
C ILE A 296 -26.00 9.48 0.37
N ILE A 297 -25.80 10.72 -0.05
CA ILE A 297 -26.13 11.23 -1.39
C ILE A 297 -24.86 11.78 -2.01
N GLU A 298 -24.61 11.50 -3.29
CA GLU A 298 -23.52 12.07 -4.07
C GLU A 298 -24.01 12.53 -5.45
N THR A 299 -23.50 13.66 -5.94
CA THR A 299 -23.82 14.23 -7.25
C THR A 299 -22.56 14.50 -8.07
N MET A 300 -21.62 13.56 -8.03
CA MET A 300 -20.30 13.72 -8.66
C MET A 300 -20.40 13.77 -10.18
N SER A 301 -19.90 14.85 -10.79
CA SER A 301 -19.86 15.00 -12.23
C SER A 301 -18.86 14.04 -12.89
N HIS A 302 -19.09 13.73 -14.16
CA HIS A 302 -18.19 12.84 -14.91
C HIS A 302 -16.75 13.35 -14.96
N ASN A 303 -16.54 14.66 -15.17
CA ASN A 303 -15.20 15.21 -15.37
C ASN A 303 -14.38 15.28 -14.08
N HIS A 304 -15.04 15.42 -12.94
CA HIS A 304 -14.41 15.60 -11.63
C HIS A 304 -14.46 14.33 -10.76
N SER A 305 -14.77 13.17 -11.34
CA SER A 305 -14.85 11.90 -10.60
C SER A 305 -14.26 10.72 -11.35
N LYS A 306 -13.32 10.97 -12.25
CA LYS A 306 -12.63 9.91 -12.98
C LYS A 306 -11.63 9.23 -12.06
N CYS A 307 -11.86 7.94 -11.82
CA CYS A 307 -10.85 7.07 -11.25
C CYS A 307 -9.82 6.70 -12.33
N ILE A 308 -8.62 6.29 -11.92
CA ILE A 308 -7.62 5.76 -12.86
C ILE A 308 -8.10 4.48 -13.58
N ARG A 309 -8.97 3.70 -12.93
CA ARG A 309 -9.51 2.42 -13.44
C ARG A 309 -10.97 2.24 -13.03
N PRO A 310 -11.80 1.62 -13.88
CA PRO A 310 -11.65 1.51 -15.34
C PRO A 310 -11.98 2.85 -16.04
N PRO A 311 -11.88 2.95 -17.38
CA PRO A 311 -12.42 4.09 -18.11
C PRO A 311 -13.90 4.33 -17.77
N LEU A 312 -14.25 5.59 -17.48
CA LEU A 312 -15.59 6.00 -17.09
C LEU A 312 -16.38 6.48 -18.33
N PRO A 313 -17.51 5.85 -18.68
CA PRO A 313 -18.38 6.37 -19.74
C PRO A 313 -18.94 7.75 -19.38
N ASN A 314 -19.14 8.60 -20.38
CA ASN A 314 -19.72 9.93 -20.17
C ASN A 314 -21.14 9.83 -19.59
N PHE A 315 -21.43 10.68 -18.61
CA PHE A 315 -22.77 10.94 -18.08
C PHE A 315 -22.88 12.42 -17.68
N ASN A 316 -24.11 12.90 -17.53
CA ASN A 316 -24.38 14.28 -17.14
C ASN A 316 -24.95 14.33 -15.73
N VAL A 317 -24.55 15.37 -14.99
CA VAL A 317 -25.15 15.73 -13.71
C VAL A 317 -25.58 17.18 -13.79
N ILE A 318 -26.82 17.47 -13.40
CA ILE A 318 -27.39 18.82 -13.37
C ILE A 318 -27.94 19.13 -11.98
N PRO A 319 -27.98 20.42 -11.57
CA PRO A 319 -28.66 20.81 -10.36
C PRO A 319 -30.13 20.35 -10.38
N GLN A 320 -30.60 19.81 -9.26
CA GLN A 320 -31.91 19.19 -9.16
C GLN A 320 -32.49 19.32 -7.75
N ARG A 321 -33.82 19.23 -7.63
CA ARG A 321 -34.51 19.18 -6.33
C ARG A 321 -34.98 17.76 -6.06
N ALA A 322 -34.30 17.05 -5.16
CA ALA A 322 -34.68 15.69 -4.76
C ALA A 322 -35.69 15.73 -3.60
N THR A 323 -36.77 14.96 -3.70
CA THR A 323 -37.76 14.80 -2.62
C THR A 323 -37.78 13.37 -2.13
N PHE A 324 -37.56 13.19 -0.83
CA PHE A 324 -37.49 11.88 -0.20
C PHE A 324 -38.74 11.64 0.64
N TYR A 325 -39.24 10.40 0.59
CA TYR A 325 -40.40 9.93 1.34
C TYR A 325 -39.98 8.78 2.25
N LEU A 326 -39.88 9.04 3.55
CA LEU A 326 -39.67 8.05 4.59
C LEU A 326 -40.99 7.33 4.87
N THR A 327 -40.99 6.02 4.71
CA THR A 327 -42.15 5.15 4.92
C THR A 327 -41.83 4.10 6.00
N GLY A 328 -42.84 3.31 6.37
CA GLY A 328 -42.68 2.26 7.38
C GLY A 328 -42.23 2.79 8.74
N SER A 329 -41.25 2.13 9.36
CA SER A 329 -40.72 2.49 10.67
C SER A 329 -40.07 3.88 10.72
N PHE A 330 -39.64 4.42 9.57
CA PHE A 330 -39.00 5.73 9.49
C PHE A 330 -39.98 6.89 9.29
N TYR A 331 -41.29 6.61 9.13
CA TYR A 331 -42.31 7.65 8.95
C TYR A 331 -42.34 8.67 10.10
N MET A 332 -42.01 8.22 11.31
CA MET A 332 -42.00 9.04 12.54
C MET A 332 -40.67 9.77 12.77
N VAL A 333 -39.70 9.68 11.86
CA VAL A 333 -38.47 10.49 11.95
C VAL A 333 -38.85 11.95 11.71
N GLU A 334 -38.58 12.80 12.68
CA GLU A 334 -38.92 14.24 12.64
C GLU A 334 -37.71 15.11 12.29
N THR A 335 -36.49 14.62 12.51
CA THR A 335 -35.26 15.40 12.28
C THR A 335 -34.11 14.52 11.83
N LEU A 336 -33.31 15.03 10.89
CA LEU A 336 -32.06 14.42 10.44
C LEU A 336 -30.91 15.43 10.61
N GLN A 337 -29.80 14.98 11.20
CA GLN A 337 -28.54 15.71 11.16
C GLN A 337 -28.01 15.74 9.73
N VAL A 338 -27.38 16.85 9.34
CA VAL A 338 -26.91 17.06 7.96
C VAL A 338 -25.41 17.33 7.97
N TRP A 339 -24.66 16.51 7.24
CA TRP A 339 -23.25 16.71 6.93
C TRP A 339 -23.08 16.92 5.45
N HIS A 340 -22.25 17.88 5.06
CA HIS A 340 -22.11 18.31 3.68
C HIS A 340 -20.65 18.51 3.27
N SER A 341 -20.32 18.07 2.06
CA SER A 341 -19.10 18.46 1.36
C SER A 341 -19.44 18.96 -0.04
N ARG A 342 -18.75 20.00 -0.50
CA ARG A 342 -18.76 20.47 -1.88
C ARG A 342 -17.34 20.56 -2.40
N LEU A 343 -17.06 19.88 -3.49
CA LEU A 343 -15.80 19.96 -4.21
C LEU A 343 -15.91 21.10 -5.22
N ASP A 344 -15.19 22.21 -4.98
CA ASP A 344 -15.30 23.43 -5.80
C ASP A 344 -14.13 23.53 -6.78
N PHE A 345 -14.39 23.14 -8.03
CA PHE A 345 -13.43 23.17 -9.13
C PHE A 345 -13.36 24.53 -9.85
N GLU A 346 -14.29 25.46 -9.60
CA GLU A 346 -14.28 26.79 -10.24
C GLU A 346 -13.30 27.73 -9.54
N TYR A 347 -13.32 27.74 -8.20
CA TYR A 347 -12.49 28.65 -7.40
C TYR A 347 -11.46 27.93 -6.52
N GLY A 348 -11.49 26.60 -6.46
CA GLY A 348 -10.57 25.80 -5.64
C GLY A 348 -10.80 25.94 -4.14
N ASN A 349 -12.01 26.30 -3.71
CA ASN A 349 -12.37 26.54 -2.31
C ASN A 349 -13.35 25.49 -1.77
N SER A 350 -12.96 24.22 -1.88
CA SER A 350 -13.77 23.07 -1.45
C SER A 350 -14.13 23.15 0.03
N SER A 351 -15.41 22.93 0.36
CA SER A 351 -15.90 22.83 1.73
C SER A 351 -16.09 21.37 2.08
N LEU A 352 -15.42 20.89 3.12
CA LEU A 352 -15.35 19.46 3.43
C LEU A 352 -15.95 19.16 4.80
N PHE A 353 -16.86 18.19 4.85
CA PHE A 353 -17.47 17.61 6.06
C PHE A 353 -18.01 18.65 7.06
N GLN A 354 -18.74 19.64 6.55
CA GLN A 354 -19.37 20.68 7.36
C GLN A 354 -20.71 20.17 7.90
N GLN A 355 -20.93 20.33 9.20
CA GLN A 355 -22.24 20.11 9.80
C GLN A 355 -23.15 21.31 9.49
N LEU A 356 -24.29 21.06 8.86
CA LEU A 356 -25.31 22.06 8.58
C LEU A 356 -26.44 21.99 9.61
N HIS A 357 -27.39 22.92 9.51
CA HIS A 357 -28.58 22.90 10.36
C HIS A 357 -29.37 21.60 10.16
N PRO A 358 -29.87 20.97 11.24
CA PRO A 358 -30.67 19.76 11.13
C PRO A 358 -31.90 19.95 10.24
N LEU A 359 -32.15 19.00 9.35
CA LEU A 359 -33.27 19.00 8.44
C LEU A 359 -34.53 18.52 9.16
N GLN A 360 -35.60 19.32 9.09
CA GLN A 360 -36.91 18.93 9.61
C GLN A 360 -37.63 18.03 8.60
N VAL A 361 -38.14 16.91 9.08
CA VAL A 361 -38.91 15.95 8.29
C VAL A 361 -40.38 16.08 8.67
N TRP A 362 -41.22 16.45 7.71
CA TRP A 362 -42.64 16.66 7.95
C TRP A 362 -43.46 15.52 7.39
N LYS A 363 -44.12 14.74 8.28
CA LYS A 363 -44.95 13.59 7.91
C LYS A 363 -44.21 12.60 6.99
N GLY A 364 -42.97 12.27 7.37
CA GLY A 364 -42.11 11.37 6.59
C GLY A 364 -41.63 11.95 5.26
N ARG A 365 -41.62 13.27 5.06
CA ARG A 365 -41.21 13.90 3.81
C ARG A 365 -40.23 15.05 4.02
N PHE A 366 -39.23 15.14 3.15
CA PHE A 366 -38.34 16.29 3.03
C PHE A 366 -37.86 16.48 1.57
N SER A 367 -37.28 17.63 1.28
CA SER A 367 -36.65 17.92 -0.01
C SER A 367 -35.29 18.60 0.18
N LEU A 368 -34.38 18.37 -0.75
CA LEU A 368 -33.08 19.03 -0.83
C LEU A 368 -32.88 19.57 -2.25
N ASP A 369 -32.30 20.76 -2.35
CA ASP A 369 -31.77 21.30 -3.59
C ASP A 369 -30.31 20.84 -3.68
N LEU A 370 -29.98 20.03 -4.69
CA LEU A 370 -28.68 19.42 -4.89
C LEU A 370 -27.98 20.09 -6.07
N ASN A 371 -26.75 20.55 -5.89
CA ASN A 371 -25.90 20.99 -6.97
C ASN A 371 -24.96 19.86 -7.42
N VAL A 372 -24.11 20.16 -8.38
CA VAL A 372 -23.10 19.25 -8.91
C VAL A 372 -21.90 19.21 -7.98
N ASP A 373 -21.25 18.05 -7.86
CA ASP A 373 -20.05 17.82 -7.07
C ASP A 373 -20.25 18.02 -5.54
N GLU A 374 -21.42 17.62 -5.04
CA GLU A 374 -21.77 17.65 -3.61
C GLU A 374 -21.95 16.24 -3.02
N VAL A 375 -21.66 16.10 -1.72
CA VAL A 375 -21.94 14.92 -0.92
C VAL A 375 -22.72 15.33 0.33
N TYR A 376 -23.83 14.65 0.58
CA TYR A 376 -24.64 14.83 1.79
C TYR A 376 -24.71 13.53 2.58
N THR A 377 -24.59 13.62 3.90
CA THR A 377 -25.03 12.57 4.82
C THR A 377 -26.15 13.11 5.70
N LEU A 378 -27.31 12.47 5.62
CA LEU A 378 -28.48 12.74 6.46
C LEU A 378 -28.64 11.58 7.43
N THR A 379 -28.60 11.84 8.73
CA THR A 379 -28.61 10.74 9.71
C THR A 379 -29.37 11.08 10.97
N THR A 380 -29.92 10.08 11.65
CA THR A 380 -30.45 10.23 13.02
C THR A 380 -29.35 10.31 14.06
N LEU A 381 -28.13 9.88 13.73
CA LEU A 381 -26.99 9.88 14.65
C LEU A 381 -26.49 11.29 14.94
N ASN A 382 -26.18 11.57 16.20
CA ASN A 382 -25.63 12.85 16.67
C ASN A 382 -24.12 12.76 17.01
N THR A 383 -23.44 11.70 16.56
CA THR A 383 -22.06 11.37 16.93
C THR A 383 -21.01 11.90 15.96
N GLY A 384 -21.42 12.42 14.80
CA GLY A 384 -20.51 12.91 13.77
C GLY A 384 -19.62 14.04 14.27
N ARG A 385 -18.36 14.04 13.84
CA ARG A 385 -17.38 15.06 14.20
C ARG A 385 -16.32 15.22 13.13
N LYS A 386 -16.01 16.47 12.79
CA LYS A 386 -14.81 16.86 12.06
C LYS A 386 -13.69 17.15 13.05
N CYS A 387 -12.48 16.63 12.85
CA CYS A 387 -11.36 16.96 13.73
C CYS A 387 -10.97 18.43 13.63
N ASP A 388 -10.63 19.02 14.77
CA ASP A 388 -9.89 20.28 14.87
C ASP A 388 -8.41 19.93 15.04
N CYS A 389 -7.82 19.37 13.98
CA CYS A 389 -6.42 18.98 13.98
C CYS A 389 -5.53 20.23 13.83
N PRO A 390 -4.45 20.40 14.62
CA PRO A 390 -3.52 21.50 14.43
C PRO A 390 -2.82 21.37 13.07
N GLU A 391 -2.52 22.51 12.44
CA GLU A 391 -1.74 22.53 11.21
C GLU A 391 -0.36 21.88 11.43
N PRO A 392 0.06 20.95 10.55
CA PRO A 392 1.38 20.35 10.64
C PRO A 392 2.50 21.35 10.31
N PRO A 393 3.76 21.02 10.63
CA PRO A 393 4.91 21.76 10.13
C PRO A 393 4.86 21.97 8.61
N PRO A 394 5.44 23.06 8.08
CA PRO A 394 5.51 23.28 6.64
C PRO A 394 6.39 22.23 5.95
N PRO A 395 6.10 21.90 4.67
CA PRO A 395 6.88 20.91 3.94
C PRO A 395 8.34 21.33 3.80
N GLN A 396 9.26 20.36 3.84
CA GLN A 396 10.69 20.56 3.60
C GLN A 396 11.22 19.47 2.68
N PRO A 397 12.17 19.79 1.77
CA PRO A 397 12.88 18.75 1.03
C PRO A 397 13.63 17.83 1.99
N PHE A 398 13.93 16.61 1.54
CA PHE A 398 14.84 15.72 2.25
C PHE A 398 16.16 16.44 2.57
N PRO A 399 16.75 16.26 3.77
CA PRO A 399 17.98 16.94 4.19
C PRO A 399 19.09 16.85 3.15
N SER A 400 19.66 17.99 2.74
CA SER A 400 20.74 18.02 1.76
C SER A 400 22.06 17.45 2.28
N ASN A 401 22.18 17.20 3.58
CA ASN A 401 23.25 16.41 4.17
C ASN A 401 22.56 15.44 5.14
N TYR A 402 22.76 14.14 4.93
CA TYR A 402 22.15 13.07 5.71
C TYR A 402 23.20 12.00 6.00
N ASN A 403 23.17 11.46 7.22
CA ASN A 403 23.95 10.30 7.61
C ASN A 403 23.11 9.33 8.44
N ASP A 404 23.51 8.06 8.40
CA ASP A 404 23.03 7.00 9.28
C ASP A 404 24.19 6.02 9.52
N ASP A 405 24.59 5.88 10.78
CA ASP A 405 25.65 4.96 11.23
C ASP A 405 25.08 3.61 11.70
N PHE A 406 23.76 3.45 11.59
CA PHE A 406 23.00 2.27 11.98
C PHE A 406 23.21 1.78 13.42
N ASN A 407 23.80 2.59 14.31
CA ASN A 407 24.21 2.21 15.66
C ASN A 407 23.03 2.13 16.65
N ILE A 408 22.09 1.22 16.38
CA ILE A 408 20.86 1.04 17.16
C ILE A 408 20.76 -0.41 17.64
N ARG A 409 20.97 -0.60 18.94
CA ARG A 409 20.92 -1.94 19.57
C ARG A 409 19.54 -2.60 19.54
N ASN A 410 18.49 -1.82 19.76
CA ASN A 410 17.11 -2.29 19.83
C ASN A 410 16.24 -1.38 18.97
N PRO A 411 16.29 -1.51 17.64
CA PRO A 411 15.55 -0.62 16.76
C PRO A 411 14.04 -0.88 16.91
N PRO A 412 13.20 0.17 16.83
CA PRO A 412 11.75 0.02 16.96
C PRO A 412 11.11 -0.66 15.74
N PHE A 413 11.82 -0.70 14.61
CA PHE A 413 11.46 -1.37 13.36
C PHE A 413 12.66 -2.17 12.85
N SER A 414 12.45 -3.14 11.95
CA SER A 414 13.53 -3.99 11.44
C SER A 414 14.50 -3.28 10.49
N GLU A 415 14.10 -2.16 9.89
CA GLU A 415 14.85 -1.47 8.84
C GLU A 415 15.16 -0.02 9.25
N ALA A 416 16.23 0.54 8.67
CA ALA A 416 16.63 1.93 8.90
C ALA A 416 15.65 2.92 8.26
N PRO A 417 15.40 4.08 8.87
CA PRO A 417 14.42 5.04 8.35
C PRO A 417 14.85 5.59 6.98
N ASN A 418 13.85 5.87 6.14
CA ASN A 418 13.99 6.48 4.80
C ASN A 418 14.63 5.62 3.70
N PHE A 419 15.28 4.51 4.04
CA PHE A 419 15.67 3.50 3.05
C PHE A 419 14.41 2.80 2.55
N ALA A 420 14.14 2.94 1.25
CA ALA A 420 12.99 2.33 0.60
C ALA A 420 13.47 1.21 -0.32
N ASP A 421 13.38 -0.02 0.17
CA ASP A 421 13.83 -1.20 -0.54
C ASP A 421 12.99 -1.44 -1.82
N GLN A 422 13.65 -1.52 -2.97
CA GLN A 422 13.00 -1.66 -4.28
C GLN A 422 13.18 -3.06 -4.88
N THR A 423 14.18 -3.82 -4.42
CA THR A 423 14.37 -5.25 -4.67
C THR A 423 15.30 -5.82 -3.58
N GLY A 424 14.94 -6.96 -2.98
CA GLY A 424 15.60 -7.47 -1.77
C GLY A 424 15.13 -6.74 -0.51
N VAL A 425 15.59 -7.17 0.67
CA VAL A 425 15.22 -6.60 1.98
C VAL A 425 16.49 -6.27 2.75
N PHE A 426 16.54 -5.10 3.38
CA PHE A 426 17.70 -4.53 4.09
C PHE A 426 17.37 -4.25 5.56
N GLU A 427 17.85 -5.10 6.47
CA GLU A 427 17.52 -5.04 7.89
C GLU A 427 18.69 -4.52 8.75
N TYR A 428 18.39 -3.89 9.89
CA TYR A 428 19.38 -3.70 10.95
C TYR A 428 19.98 -5.06 11.35
N PHE A 429 21.30 -5.10 11.49
CA PHE A 429 22.05 -6.31 11.78
C PHE A 429 23.05 -6.07 12.90
N VAL A 430 23.15 -7.03 13.82
CA VAL A 430 24.12 -7.00 14.92
C VAL A 430 25.18 -8.07 14.68
N ASN A 431 26.40 -7.64 14.39
CA ASN A 431 27.53 -8.54 14.23
C ASN A 431 28.11 -8.94 15.59
N ALA A 432 27.48 -9.92 16.25
CA ALA A 432 27.86 -10.35 17.59
C ALA A 432 29.29 -10.95 17.69
N SER A 433 29.91 -11.26 16.55
CA SER A 433 31.26 -11.85 16.48
C SER A 433 32.35 -10.83 16.15
N ASP A 434 31.98 -9.58 15.82
CA ASP A 434 32.92 -8.50 15.53
C ASP A 434 33.10 -7.62 16.78
N PRO A 435 34.31 -7.61 17.40
CA PRO A 435 34.62 -6.70 18.50
C PRO A 435 35.09 -5.31 18.02
N GLY A 436 35.09 -5.05 16.71
CA GLY A 436 35.58 -3.83 16.07
C GLY A 436 34.54 -2.73 15.87
N ASP A 437 34.72 -1.92 14.84
CA ASP A 437 33.97 -0.67 14.62
C ASP A 437 32.59 -0.89 13.94
N HIS A 438 32.29 -2.10 13.45
CA HIS A 438 31.08 -2.43 12.68
C HIS A 438 30.15 -3.41 13.41
N VAL A 439 29.87 -3.14 14.70
CA VAL A 439 28.99 -3.99 15.53
C VAL A 439 27.54 -3.92 15.07
N PHE A 440 27.09 -2.76 14.61
CA PHE A 440 25.74 -2.51 14.11
C PHE A 440 25.84 -2.04 12.67
N THR A 441 25.08 -2.67 11.78
CA THR A 441 25.15 -2.40 10.33
C THR A 441 23.75 -2.51 9.72
N LEU A 442 23.60 -2.13 8.46
CA LEU A 442 22.47 -2.51 7.61
C LEU A 442 22.86 -3.70 6.74
N ARG A 443 22.04 -4.75 6.65
CA ARG A 443 22.37 -5.97 5.92
C ARG A 443 21.27 -6.34 4.93
N GLN A 444 21.64 -6.61 3.68
CA GLN A 444 20.73 -7.26 2.74
C GLN A 444 20.57 -8.72 3.17
N VAL A 445 19.34 -9.19 3.38
CA VAL A 445 19.08 -10.54 3.95
C VAL A 445 18.49 -11.55 2.96
N VAL A 446 17.98 -11.14 1.81
CA VAL A 446 17.31 -12.07 0.88
C VAL A 446 18.34 -12.74 -0.05
N VAL A 447 18.55 -14.05 0.09
CA VAL A 447 19.58 -14.82 -0.64
C VAL A 447 19.06 -15.64 -1.84
N GLN A 448 17.77 -15.60 -2.08
CA GLN A 448 17.13 -16.26 -3.21
C GLN A 448 16.06 -15.32 -3.76
N ARG A 449 15.95 -15.21 -5.09
CA ARG A 449 14.86 -14.47 -5.71
C ARG A 449 13.50 -15.01 -5.19
N PRO A 450 12.60 -14.14 -4.70
CA PRO A 450 11.25 -14.51 -4.28
C PRO A 450 10.40 -15.07 -5.43
N ILE A 451 9.24 -15.64 -5.09
CA ILE A 451 8.14 -15.79 -6.04
C ILE A 451 7.53 -14.41 -6.27
N THR A 452 7.93 -13.78 -7.37
CA THR A 452 7.70 -12.35 -7.55
C THR A 452 6.25 -12.03 -7.96
N TRP A 453 5.73 -10.90 -7.46
CA TRP A 453 4.50 -10.33 -7.96
C TRP A 453 4.77 -9.64 -9.30
N VAL A 454 5.65 -8.63 -9.32
CA VAL A 454 6.07 -7.94 -10.55
C VAL A 454 7.47 -8.38 -11.00
N SER A 455 8.11 -7.55 -11.82
CA SER A 455 9.43 -7.79 -12.39
C SER A 455 10.50 -7.11 -11.53
N ASP A 456 10.77 -7.67 -10.36
CA ASP A 456 11.90 -7.30 -9.49
C ASP A 456 13.21 -7.22 -10.31
N ALA A 457 14.17 -6.39 -9.88
CA ALA A 457 15.49 -6.37 -10.51
C ALA A 457 16.23 -7.71 -10.28
N ASP A 458 17.26 -8.00 -11.09
CA ASP A 458 18.15 -9.15 -10.84
C ASP A 458 19.18 -8.84 -9.73
N GLN A 459 19.31 -7.56 -9.39
CA GLN A 459 20.15 -6.96 -8.35
C GLN A 459 19.24 -6.50 -7.21
N THR A 460 19.78 -6.42 -5.99
CA THR A 460 19.04 -5.80 -4.88
C THR A 460 19.36 -4.32 -4.84
N ILE A 461 18.44 -3.50 -4.34
CA ILE A 461 18.61 -2.05 -4.28
C ILE A 461 17.65 -1.44 -3.25
N SER A 462 18.18 -0.53 -2.44
CA SER A 462 17.40 0.37 -1.58
C SER A 462 17.70 1.82 -1.96
N VAL A 463 16.66 2.62 -2.18
CA VAL A 463 16.77 4.03 -2.58
C VAL A 463 16.48 4.96 -1.40
N ILE A 464 17.12 6.13 -1.37
CA ILE A 464 16.95 7.11 -0.31
C ILE A 464 17.17 8.54 -0.82
N GLY A 465 16.46 9.48 -0.21
CA GLY A 465 16.76 10.91 -0.29
C GLY A 465 15.80 11.69 -1.18
N ASN A 466 16.34 12.68 -1.90
CA ASN A 466 15.54 13.56 -2.74
C ASN A 466 15.70 13.20 -4.22
N PHE A 467 14.60 12.87 -4.90
CA PHE A 467 14.61 12.59 -6.34
C PHE A 467 15.15 13.75 -7.18
N LYS A 468 15.07 14.99 -6.69
CA LYS A 468 15.53 16.20 -7.39
C LYS A 468 17.04 16.42 -7.30
N TRP A 469 17.79 15.60 -6.58
CA TRP A 469 19.24 15.79 -6.46
C TRP A 469 19.94 15.56 -7.80
N VAL A 470 20.79 16.51 -8.16
CA VAL A 470 21.58 16.51 -9.40
C VAL A 470 23.05 16.27 -9.08
N ASN A 471 23.64 17.09 -8.23
CA ASN A 471 25.00 16.86 -7.73
C ASN A 471 24.89 16.20 -6.37
N MET A 472 25.71 15.18 -6.13
CA MET A 472 25.73 14.49 -4.85
C MET A 472 27.06 13.78 -4.63
N THR A 473 27.43 13.63 -3.36
CA THR A 473 28.49 12.75 -2.89
C THR A 473 27.86 11.68 -2.00
N VAL A 474 27.92 10.42 -2.43
CA VAL A 474 27.45 9.28 -1.63
C VAL A 474 28.66 8.55 -1.08
N THR A 475 28.68 8.30 0.23
CA THR A 475 29.72 7.51 0.91
C THR A 475 29.09 6.42 1.75
N CYS A 476 29.68 5.22 1.75
CA CYS A 476 29.23 4.11 2.59
C CYS A 476 30.36 3.10 2.75
N ASP A 477 30.47 2.54 3.95
CA ASP A 477 31.28 1.36 4.21
C ASP A 477 30.54 0.11 3.75
N ILE A 478 31.25 -0.79 3.08
CA ILE A 478 30.67 -2.00 2.49
C ILE A 478 31.41 -3.25 2.95
N TYR A 479 30.67 -4.36 3.02
CA TYR A 479 31.19 -5.68 3.35
C TYR A 479 30.54 -6.74 2.46
N ILE A 480 31.34 -7.38 1.61
CA ILE A 480 30.88 -8.46 0.73
C ILE A 480 31.04 -9.79 1.46
N GLU A 481 29.94 -10.49 1.74
CA GLU A 481 30.00 -11.80 2.42
C GLU A 481 30.20 -12.96 1.46
N LYS A 482 29.66 -12.85 0.24
CA LYS A 482 29.71 -13.93 -0.75
C LYS A 482 31.11 -14.00 -1.41
N PRO A 483 31.85 -15.11 -1.25
CA PRO A 483 33.20 -15.20 -1.79
C PRO A 483 33.24 -15.25 -3.31
N ARG A 484 34.32 -14.72 -3.90
CA ARG A 484 34.66 -14.77 -5.34
C ARG A 484 33.72 -14.00 -6.27
N ASP A 485 32.43 -14.29 -6.29
CA ASP A 485 31.46 -13.70 -7.23
C ASP A 485 30.52 -12.66 -6.61
N GLY A 486 30.62 -12.43 -5.30
CA GLY A 486 29.87 -11.38 -4.60
C GLY A 486 30.21 -9.97 -5.09
N GLY A 487 29.23 -9.07 -5.01
CA GLY A 487 29.44 -7.67 -5.35
C GLY A 487 28.40 -6.75 -4.74
N VAL A 488 28.81 -5.51 -4.52
CA VAL A 488 28.00 -4.44 -3.93
C VAL A 488 28.18 -3.16 -4.71
N PHE A 489 27.26 -2.22 -4.55
CA PHE A 489 27.38 -0.90 -5.13
C PHE A 489 26.80 0.19 -4.21
N ILE A 490 27.31 1.41 -4.43
CA ILE A 490 26.59 2.64 -4.12
C ILE A 490 26.22 3.34 -5.43
N ALA A 491 25.14 4.10 -5.43
CA ALA A 491 24.66 4.78 -6.62
C ALA A 491 24.07 6.16 -6.33
N GLY A 492 24.04 6.98 -7.37
CA GLY A 492 23.41 8.29 -7.36
C GLY A 492 22.66 8.56 -8.66
N ARG A 493 21.71 9.50 -8.60
CA ARG A 493 20.75 9.79 -9.69
C ARG A 493 19.92 8.58 -10.11
N VAL A 494 19.50 7.74 -9.17
CA VAL A 494 18.63 6.61 -9.50
C VAL A 494 17.25 7.15 -9.90
N ASP A 495 16.84 6.92 -11.16
CA ASP A 495 15.70 7.63 -11.78
C ASP A 495 14.36 6.88 -11.74
N ASN A 496 14.35 5.62 -11.34
CA ASN A 496 13.15 4.80 -11.24
C ASN A 496 13.20 3.90 -10.00
N GLY A 497 12.03 3.48 -9.55
CA GLY A 497 11.81 2.46 -8.53
C GLY A 497 10.48 1.73 -8.76
N GLY A 498 9.98 1.09 -7.73
CA GLY A 498 8.71 0.37 -7.72
C GLY A 498 8.65 -0.71 -8.79
N ILE A 499 7.49 -0.84 -9.44
CA ILE A 499 7.27 -1.75 -10.58
C ILE A 499 8.23 -1.54 -11.77
N TYR A 500 8.98 -0.44 -11.82
CA TYR A 500 9.94 -0.11 -12.88
C TYR A 500 11.41 -0.29 -12.46
N VAL A 501 11.70 -0.78 -11.25
CA VAL A 501 13.05 -0.90 -10.68
C VAL A 501 14.06 -1.61 -11.59
N ARG A 502 13.63 -2.63 -12.35
CA ARG A 502 14.51 -3.34 -13.30
C ARG A 502 15.10 -2.43 -14.39
N HIS A 503 14.46 -1.30 -14.66
CA HIS A 503 14.87 -0.34 -15.69
C HIS A 503 15.55 0.90 -15.14
N SER A 504 15.85 0.95 -13.84
CA SER A 504 16.50 2.08 -13.20
C SER A 504 17.85 2.40 -13.83
N LYS A 505 18.01 3.68 -14.17
CA LYS A 505 19.25 4.29 -14.64
C LYS A 505 19.80 5.19 -13.55
N GLY A 506 21.08 5.53 -13.68
CA GLY A 506 21.82 6.28 -12.69
C GLY A 506 23.31 6.14 -12.90
N VAL A 507 24.09 6.43 -11.87
CA VAL A 507 25.52 6.13 -11.82
C VAL A 507 25.73 5.11 -10.72
N PHE A 508 26.05 3.88 -11.10
CA PHE A 508 26.24 2.78 -10.16
C PHE A 508 27.72 2.46 -10.07
N PHE A 509 28.30 2.59 -8.88
CA PHE A 509 29.70 2.26 -8.60
C PHE A 509 29.78 0.89 -7.91
N TRP A 510 30.10 -0.13 -8.69
CA TRP A 510 30.19 -1.52 -8.27
C TRP A 510 31.60 -1.92 -7.89
N VAL A 511 31.75 -2.69 -6.81
CA VAL A 511 32.97 -3.44 -6.47
C VAL A 511 32.65 -4.92 -6.25
N PHE A 512 33.60 -5.78 -6.58
CA PHE A 512 33.42 -7.23 -6.56
C PHE A 512 34.51 -7.94 -5.77
N ALA A 513 34.19 -9.08 -5.16
CA ALA A 513 35.12 -9.89 -4.37
C ALA A 513 36.31 -10.45 -5.19
N ASP A 514 36.19 -10.52 -6.52
CA ASP A 514 37.27 -10.90 -7.42
C ASP A 514 38.36 -9.82 -7.56
N GLY A 515 38.14 -8.63 -6.98
CA GLY A 515 39.08 -7.50 -7.00
C GLY A 515 38.87 -6.55 -8.17
N THR A 516 37.75 -6.65 -8.90
CA THR A 516 37.38 -5.73 -9.97
C THR A 516 36.37 -4.68 -9.51
N TYR A 517 36.25 -3.59 -10.29
CA TYR A 517 35.14 -2.63 -10.18
C TYR A 517 34.48 -2.37 -11.52
N ARG A 518 33.25 -1.86 -11.49
CA ARG A 518 32.53 -1.33 -12.66
C ARG A 518 31.81 -0.05 -12.30
N VAL A 519 31.67 0.84 -13.28
CA VAL A 519 30.76 1.98 -13.24
C VAL A 519 29.74 1.78 -14.36
N THR A 520 28.45 1.77 -14.03
CA THR A 520 27.39 1.54 -15.01
C THR A 520 26.35 2.67 -15.03
N GLY A 521 25.72 2.85 -16.20
CA GLY A 521 24.62 3.81 -16.42
C GLY A 521 23.24 3.27 -16.03
N ASP A 522 23.15 1.96 -15.76
CA ASP A 522 21.92 1.23 -15.44
C ASP A 522 22.17 0.16 -14.36
N LEU A 523 21.11 -0.16 -13.61
CA LEU A 523 21.13 -1.18 -12.56
C LEU A 523 21.45 -2.58 -13.12
N ALA A 524 20.94 -2.89 -14.31
CA ALA A 524 21.16 -4.19 -14.95
C ALA A 524 22.59 -4.39 -15.48
N GLY A 525 23.44 -3.36 -15.38
CA GLY A 525 24.85 -3.40 -15.76
C GLY A 525 25.12 -3.60 -17.25
N LYS A 526 24.18 -3.19 -18.12
CA LYS A 526 24.30 -3.30 -19.58
C LYS A 526 25.13 -2.16 -20.18
N GLU A 527 25.01 -0.97 -19.61
CA GLU A 527 25.71 0.26 -20.00
C GLU A 527 26.95 0.42 -19.12
N ILE A 528 28.06 -0.23 -19.49
CA ILE A 528 29.33 -0.10 -18.78
C ILE A 528 30.00 1.21 -19.19
N LEU A 529 30.12 2.14 -18.26
CA LEU A 529 30.81 3.42 -18.44
C LEU A 529 32.31 3.30 -18.18
N MET A 530 32.69 2.49 -17.19
CA MET A 530 34.08 2.20 -16.84
C MET A 530 34.20 0.86 -16.12
N LYS A 531 35.40 0.25 -16.16
CA LYS A 531 35.73 -0.94 -15.37
C LYS A 531 37.24 -1.02 -15.15
N GLY A 532 37.67 -1.70 -14.10
CA GLY A 532 39.09 -1.89 -13.81
C GLY A 532 39.32 -2.78 -12.59
N LEU A 533 40.51 -2.66 -12.00
CA LEU A 533 40.90 -3.36 -10.77
C LEU A 533 40.72 -2.43 -9.57
N ALA A 534 40.15 -2.94 -8.49
CA ALA A 534 39.95 -2.25 -7.22
C ALA A 534 40.69 -2.90 -6.06
N GLY A 535 40.98 -4.21 -6.14
CA GLY A 535 41.62 -4.95 -5.05
C GLY A 535 40.70 -5.29 -3.87
N VAL A 536 39.41 -5.00 -3.98
CA VAL A 536 38.37 -5.38 -3.01
C VAL A 536 38.26 -6.90 -2.88
N ARG A 537 37.99 -7.40 -1.67
CA ARG A 537 37.82 -8.82 -1.35
C ARG A 537 36.56 -9.05 -0.53
N ASP A 538 36.07 -10.28 -0.54
CA ASP A 538 35.07 -10.72 0.43
C ASP A 538 35.64 -10.71 1.85
N ASN A 539 34.75 -10.62 2.84
CA ASN A 539 35.06 -10.64 4.27
C ASN A 539 36.00 -9.51 4.73
N ALA A 540 36.00 -8.37 4.04
CA ALA A 540 36.76 -7.18 4.38
C ALA A 540 35.91 -5.92 4.20
N TRP A 541 36.05 -4.99 5.16
CA TRP A 541 35.41 -3.68 5.09
C TRP A 541 36.18 -2.73 4.16
N HIS A 542 35.44 -1.99 3.36
CA HIS A 542 35.96 -0.95 2.47
C HIS A 542 35.03 0.25 2.45
N THR A 543 35.56 1.46 2.34
CA THR A 543 34.75 2.67 2.16
C THR A 543 34.68 3.03 0.68
N LEU A 544 33.47 3.13 0.14
CA LEU A 544 33.22 3.65 -1.20
C LEU A 544 32.74 5.10 -1.11
N THR A 545 33.27 5.96 -1.98
CA THR A 545 32.70 7.30 -2.21
C THR A 545 32.45 7.49 -3.69
N LEU A 546 31.24 7.94 -4.05
CA LEU A 546 30.82 8.30 -5.40
C LEU A 546 30.52 9.80 -5.43
N ASN A 547 31.26 10.56 -6.22
CA ASN A 547 30.99 11.98 -6.46
C ASN A 547 30.37 12.17 -7.84
N ILE A 548 29.27 12.91 -7.92
CA ILE A 548 28.62 13.29 -9.17
C ILE A 548 28.49 14.81 -9.22
N GLN A 549 29.16 15.44 -10.18
CA GLN A 549 29.13 16.90 -10.37
C GLN A 549 28.92 17.26 -11.84
N GLY A 550 27.78 17.91 -12.14
CA GLY A 550 27.40 18.22 -13.52
C GLY A 550 27.27 16.96 -14.36
N ASN A 551 28.11 16.82 -15.39
CA ASN A 551 28.14 15.62 -16.25
C ASN A 551 29.37 14.73 -15.99
N SER A 552 30.09 14.94 -14.88
CA SER A 552 31.27 14.16 -14.52
C SER A 552 31.03 13.41 -13.21
N ALA A 553 31.50 12.17 -13.15
CA ALA A 553 31.54 11.38 -11.94
C ALA A 553 32.97 10.91 -11.62
N SER A 554 33.26 10.72 -10.34
CA SER A 554 34.48 10.09 -9.83
C SER A 554 34.17 9.16 -8.66
N GLY A 555 35.06 8.21 -8.40
CA GLY A 555 34.91 7.26 -7.30
C GLY A 555 36.21 7.05 -6.54
N LEU A 556 36.09 6.97 -5.22
CA LEU A 556 37.19 6.70 -4.31
C LEU A 556 36.96 5.34 -3.63
N LEU A 557 38.06 4.67 -3.33
CA LEU A 557 38.10 3.47 -2.49
C LEU A 557 39.02 3.74 -1.32
N ASN A 558 38.51 3.60 -0.09
CA ASN A 558 39.24 3.86 1.15
C ASN A 558 39.88 5.27 1.18
N GLY A 559 39.18 6.27 0.65
CA GLY A 559 39.65 7.66 0.59
C GLY A 559 40.67 7.96 -0.52
N TYR A 560 41.09 6.98 -1.32
CA TYR A 560 41.99 7.18 -2.46
C TYR A 560 41.24 7.16 -3.79
N PRO A 561 41.56 8.04 -4.76
CA PRO A 561 40.94 8.01 -6.09
C PRO A 561 41.14 6.65 -6.78
N LEU A 562 40.03 6.02 -7.17
CA LEU A 562 40.04 4.78 -7.95
C LEU A 562 39.79 5.05 -9.45
N TRP A 563 38.87 5.98 -9.74
CA TRP A 563 38.54 6.40 -11.09
C TRP A 563 37.98 7.82 -11.11
N GLU A 564 38.16 8.52 -12.23
CA GLU A 564 37.77 9.93 -12.40
C GLU A 564 37.27 10.20 -13.82
N ASN A 565 36.54 11.31 -13.98
CA ASN A 565 36.12 11.87 -15.26
C ASN A 565 35.25 10.94 -16.12
N VAL A 566 34.38 10.15 -15.48
CA VAL A 566 33.35 9.38 -16.20
C VAL A 566 32.23 10.34 -16.61
N THR A 567 31.99 10.44 -17.91
CA THR A 567 30.92 11.30 -18.44
C THR A 567 29.55 10.65 -18.21
N VAL A 568 28.67 11.35 -17.49
CA VAL A 568 27.29 10.92 -17.21
C VAL A 568 26.35 11.99 -17.76
N SER A 569 25.57 11.66 -18.78
CA SER A 569 24.64 12.62 -19.41
C SER A 569 23.17 12.37 -19.07
N LYS A 570 22.82 11.14 -18.67
CA LYS A 570 21.48 10.75 -18.23
C LYS A 570 21.60 9.62 -17.20
N PRO A 571 20.68 9.55 -16.23
CA PRO A 571 19.65 10.54 -15.89
C PRO A 571 20.24 11.83 -15.28
N GLY A 572 19.47 12.91 -15.31
CA GLY A 572 19.91 14.23 -14.85
C GLY A 572 19.78 14.45 -13.34
N ASN A 573 18.91 13.67 -12.70
CA ASN A 573 18.61 13.72 -11.27
C ASN A 573 18.11 12.34 -10.80
N GLY A 574 18.02 12.13 -9.50
CA GLY A 574 17.42 10.94 -8.90
C GLY A 574 17.90 10.72 -7.47
N TRP A 575 17.49 9.61 -6.86
CA TRP A 575 17.87 9.25 -5.49
C TRP A 575 19.34 8.81 -5.38
N ALA A 576 19.84 8.77 -4.15
CA ALA A 576 20.98 7.92 -3.79
C ALA A 576 20.49 6.48 -3.55
N ALA A 577 21.39 5.51 -3.66
CA ALA A 577 21.05 4.11 -3.39
C ALA A 577 22.26 3.28 -2.98
N LEU A 578 21.98 2.12 -2.39
CA LEU A 578 22.94 1.05 -2.14
C LEU A 578 22.32 -0.30 -2.53
N GLY A 579 23.14 -1.31 -2.75
CA GLY A 579 22.63 -2.64 -3.05
C GLY A 579 23.69 -3.67 -3.42
N THR A 580 23.21 -4.86 -3.81
CA THR A 580 24.05 -6.03 -4.08
C THR A 580 23.85 -6.54 -5.50
N ARG A 581 24.86 -7.26 -6.01
CA ARG A 581 24.90 -7.79 -7.38
C ARG A 581 23.76 -8.76 -7.69
N SER A 582 23.35 -9.55 -6.69
CA SER A 582 22.28 -10.54 -6.78
C SER A 582 21.61 -10.69 -5.41
N PHE A 583 20.66 -11.60 -5.26
CA PHE A 583 20.12 -11.95 -3.95
C PHE A 583 21.21 -12.65 -3.12
N GLU A 584 21.99 -11.88 -2.36
CA GLU A 584 23.16 -12.33 -1.61
C GLU A 584 23.43 -11.41 -0.42
N PHE A 585 23.93 -11.98 0.67
CA PHE A 585 24.29 -11.23 1.86
C PHE A 585 25.39 -10.20 1.58
N ALA A 586 25.18 -9.00 2.07
CA ALA A 586 26.18 -7.95 2.19
C ALA A 586 25.78 -6.99 3.31
N GLN A 587 26.77 -6.37 3.95
CA GLN A 587 26.55 -5.34 4.97
C GLN A 587 27.01 -3.97 4.48
N PHE A 588 26.34 -2.96 5.01
CA PHE A 588 26.54 -1.54 4.75
C PHE A 588 26.62 -0.81 6.09
N ASP A 589 27.52 0.15 6.19
CA ASP A 589 27.70 0.95 7.40
C ASP A 589 28.08 2.40 7.08
N ASN A 590 27.93 3.30 8.06
CA ASN A 590 28.33 4.71 7.98
C ASN A 590 27.87 5.41 6.69
N PHE A 591 26.59 5.26 6.34
CA PHE A 591 26.04 5.87 5.13
C PHE A 591 26.02 7.40 5.26
N HIS A 592 26.43 8.10 4.21
CA HIS A 592 26.40 9.55 4.11
C HIS A 592 26.07 10.01 2.70
N VAL A 593 25.25 11.06 2.59
CA VAL A 593 24.99 11.77 1.32
C VAL A 593 24.94 13.28 1.52
N GLU A 594 25.57 14.03 0.61
CA GLU A 594 25.53 15.51 0.55
C GLU A 594 25.47 16.10 -0.87
#